data_AF-A0A850QU69-F1
#
_entry.id   AF-A0A850QU69-F1
#
_cell.length_a   1.000
_cell.length_b   1.000
_cell.length_c   1.000
_cell.angle_alpha   90.00
_cell.angle_beta   90.00
_cell.angle_gamma   90.00
#
_symmetry.space_group_name_H-M   'P 1'
#
loop_
_entity.id
_entity.type
_entity.pdbx_description
1 polymer ?
#
loop_
_entity_poly.entity_id
_entity_poly.type
_entity_poly.pdbx_seq_one_letter_code
_entity_poly.pdbx_strand_id
1 'polypeptide(L)'
;QQRRGSYGGAVGYLTGTGDMDTCIVIRSAYVENEVATVQAGAGVVYDSIPQAEADETRAKAQAVIRAIQQAHSTSANSLRSQNSKESHNE
;
A
#
# COMPACT_ATOMS: atom_id res chain seq x y z
N GLN A 1 -22.36 -6.31 7.53
CA GLN A 1 -21.24 -5.50 8.02
C GLN A 1 -19.94 -6.17 7.57
N GLN A 2 -19.09 -5.48 6.80
CA GLN A 2 -17.85 -6.07 6.27
C GLN A 2 -16.73 -5.95 7.30
N ARG A 3 -15.90 -7.00 7.45
CA ARG A 3 -14.74 -6.98 8.34
C ARG A 3 -13.63 -6.09 7.75
N ARG A 4 -12.88 -5.39 8.61
CA ARG A 4 -11.71 -4.56 8.21
C ARG A 4 -10.48 -5.38 7.78
N GLY A 5 -10.48 -6.69 8.03
CA GLY A 5 -9.33 -7.55 7.77
C GLY A 5 -8.12 -7.08 8.58
N SER A 6 -6.98 -6.91 7.92
CA SER A 6 -5.74 -6.44 8.54
C SER A 6 -5.76 -4.95 8.92
N TYR A 7 -6.58 -4.12 8.27
CA TYR A 7 -6.57 -2.67 8.48
C TYR A 7 -6.94 -2.26 9.91
N GLY A 8 -6.05 -1.50 10.55
CA GLY A 8 -6.16 -1.11 11.96
C GLY A 8 -5.77 -2.20 12.96
N GLY A 9 -5.31 -3.37 12.49
CA GLY A 9 -4.64 -4.37 13.31
C GLY A 9 -3.16 -4.04 13.53
N ALA A 10 -2.37 -5.04 13.93
CA ALA A 10 -0.94 -4.91 14.16
C ALA A 10 -0.16 -5.93 13.32
N VAL A 11 1.03 -5.52 12.85
CA VAL A 11 2.02 -6.39 12.21
C VAL A 11 3.36 -6.17 12.91
N GLY A 12 4.12 -7.25 13.12
CA GLY A 12 5.35 -7.18 13.89
C GLY A 12 5.91 -8.56 14.19
N TYR A 13 6.77 -8.63 15.20
CA TYR A 13 7.40 -9.87 15.64
C TYR A 13 7.34 -10.04 17.15
N LEU A 14 7.44 -11.29 17.59
CA LEU A 14 7.67 -11.71 18.98
C LEU A 14 8.76 -12.77 18.96
N THR A 15 9.71 -12.68 19.90
CA THR A 15 10.83 -13.62 20.02
C THR A 15 10.64 -14.57 21.21
N GLY A 16 11.36 -15.70 21.20
CA GLY A 16 11.36 -16.64 22.33
C GLY A 16 11.98 -16.09 23.62
N THR A 17 12.73 -15.00 23.55
CA THR A 17 13.29 -14.26 24.70
C THR A 17 12.31 -13.22 25.27
N GLY A 18 11.18 -12.98 24.60
CA GLY A 18 10.13 -12.06 25.05
C GLY A 18 10.15 -10.68 24.38
N ASP A 19 11.11 -10.40 23.50
CA ASP A 19 11.14 -9.14 22.75
C ASP A 19 10.00 -9.09 21.73
N MET A 20 9.30 -7.96 21.68
CA MET A 20 8.18 -7.73 20.78
C MET A 20 8.23 -6.32 20.22
N ASP A 21 8.02 -6.18 18.92
CA ASP A 21 7.79 -4.88 18.27
C ASP A 21 6.69 -5.01 17.22
N THR A 22 5.79 -4.03 17.17
CA THR A 22 4.64 -4.03 16.27
C THR A 22 4.34 -2.63 15.76
N CYS A 23 3.82 -2.55 14.55
CA CYS A 23 3.24 -1.32 14.00
C CYS A 23 1.77 -1.54 13.63
N ILE A 24 1.01 -0.43 13.61
CA ILE A 24 -0.39 -0.45 13.17
C ILE A 24 -0.43 -0.64 11.66
N VAL A 25 -1.29 -1.53 11.18
CA VAL A 25 -1.49 -1.75 9.74
C VAL A 25 -2.30 -0.59 9.14
N ILE A 26 -1.59 0.44 8.70
CA ILE A 26 -2.08 1.59 7.92
C ILE A 26 -1.07 1.90 6.81
N ARG A 27 -1.50 2.61 5.76
CA ARG A 27 -0.68 2.84 4.55
C ARG A 27 -0.09 1.53 4.02
N SER A 28 -0.91 0.49 3.97
CA SER A 28 -0.55 -0.86 3.53
C SER A 28 -1.48 -1.32 2.42
N ALA A 29 -1.09 -2.38 1.72
CA ALA A 29 -1.93 -3.07 0.74
C ALA A 29 -2.12 -4.52 1.17
N TYR A 30 -3.37 -4.98 1.22
CA TYR A 30 -3.70 -6.40 1.32
C TYR A 30 -3.91 -6.96 -0.09
N VAL A 31 -3.10 -7.93 -0.50
CA VAL A 31 -3.15 -8.49 -1.86
C VAL A 31 -3.73 -9.89 -1.81
N GLU A 32 -4.81 -10.10 -2.54
CA GLU A 32 -5.47 -11.39 -2.69
C GLU A 32 -6.03 -11.49 -4.11
N ASN A 33 -5.86 -12.65 -4.75
CA ASN A 33 -6.30 -12.89 -6.13
C ASN A 33 -5.85 -11.78 -7.10
N GLU A 34 -4.57 -11.40 -7.03
CA GLU A 34 -3.96 -10.33 -7.85
C GLU A 34 -4.56 -8.92 -7.66
N VAL A 35 -5.44 -8.73 -6.67
CA VAL A 35 -6.04 -7.43 -6.35
C VAL A 35 -5.45 -6.87 -5.06
N ALA A 36 -4.84 -5.68 -5.15
CA ALA A 36 -4.33 -4.94 -4.00
C ALA A 36 -5.43 -4.03 -3.40
N THR A 37 -5.95 -4.39 -2.23
CA THR A 37 -6.88 -3.57 -1.45
C THR A 37 -6.11 -2.60 -0.55
N VAL A 38 -6.31 -1.30 -0.75
CA VAL A 38 -5.71 -0.23 0.07
C VAL A 38 -6.81 0.47 0.86
N GLN A 39 -6.83 0.27 2.17
CA GLN A 39 -7.80 0.91 3.06
C GLN A 39 -7.18 2.12 3.77
N ALA A 40 -7.95 3.20 3.85
CA ALA A 40 -7.59 4.43 4.54
C ALA A 40 -8.80 5.01 5.29
N GLY A 41 -8.53 5.88 6.25
CA GLY A 41 -9.54 6.52 7.08
C GLY A 41 -9.04 7.85 7.62
N ALA A 42 -9.97 8.60 8.21
CA ALA A 42 -9.72 9.88 8.83
C ALA A 42 -10.41 9.95 10.20
N GLY A 43 -9.89 10.82 11.07
CA GLY A 43 -10.42 10.99 12.42
C GLY A 43 -11.47 12.08 12.42
N VAL A 44 -12.75 11.70 12.51
CA VAL A 44 -13.86 12.67 12.51
C VAL A 44 -14.02 13.27 13.90
N VAL A 45 -13.96 14.59 13.99
CA VAL A 45 -14.23 15.39 15.19
C VAL A 45 -15.44 16.30 14.99
N TYR A 46 -15.85 17.04 16.02
CA TYR A 46 -17.08 17.84 16.00
C TYR A 46 -17.16 18.83 14.82
N ASP A 47 -16.06 19.51 14.51
CA ASP A 47 -15.97 20.51 13.44
C ASP A 47 -15.42 19.95 12.12
N SER A 48 -15.35 18.62 11.96
CA SER A 48 -14.84 18.00 10.74
C SER A 48 -15.68 18.38 9.52
N ILE A 49 -15.01 18.70 8.42
CA ILE A 49 -15.63 19.00 7.13
C ILE A 49 -15.64 17.72 6.30
N PRO A 50 -16.81 17.14 5.94
CA PRO A 50 -16.87 15.84 5.25
C PRO A 50 -16.00 15.74 3.99
N GLN A 51 -15.93 16.83 3.22
CA GLN A 51 -15.09 16.89 2.02
C GLN A 51 -13.60 16.85 2.35
N ALA A 52 -13.15 17.58 3.37
CA ALA A 52 -11.76 17.60 3.79
C ALA A 52 -11.30 16.22 4.30
N GLU A 53 -12.14 15.55 5.09
CA GLU A 53 -11.87 14.19 5.57
C GLU A 53 -11.77 13.18 4.41
N ALA A 54 -12.67 13.29 3.42
CA ALA A 54 -12.62 12.45 2.22
C ALA A 54 -11.33 12.68 1.42
N ASP A 55 -10.91 13.93 1.26
CA ASP A 55 -9.66 14.26 0.57
C ASP A 55 -8.42 13.78 1.33
N GLU A 56 -8.44 13.85 2.67
CA GLU A 56 -7.41 13.26 3.51
C GLU A 56 -7.30 11.73 3.33
N THR A 57 -8.43 11.01 3.35
CA THR A 57 -8.42 9.55 3.12
C THR A 57 -7.85 9.19 1.74
N ARG A 58 -8.22 9.95 0.71
CA ARG A 58 -7.71 9.77 -0.65
C ARG A 58 -6.20 10.02 -0.69
N ALA A 59 -5.72 11.10 -0.07
CA ALA A 59 -4.29 11.42 -0.03
C ALA A 59 -3.48 10.32 0.69
N LYS A 60 -3.98 9.79 1.81
CA LYS A 60 -3.32 8.69 2.55
C LYS A 60 -3.22 7.41 1.71
N ALA A 61 -4.31 7.03 1.01
CA ALA A 61 -4.32 5.85 0.15
C ALA A 61 -3.45 6.01 -1.10
N GLN A 62 -3.42 7.22 -1.68
CA GLN A 62 -2.67 7.53 -2.90
C GLN A 62 -1.18 7.22 -2.78
N ALA A 63 -0.56 7.35 -1.60
CA ALA A 63 0.84 7.01 -1.41
C ALA A 63 1.14 5.54 -1.79
N VAL A 64 0.32 4.61 -1.30
CA VAL A 64 0.46 3.17 -1.57
C VAL A 64 0.11 2.85 -3.02
N ILE A 65 -0.98 3.44 -3.53
CA ILE A 65 -1.42 3.24 -4.92
C ILE A 65 -0.33 3.68 -5.90
N ARG A 66 0.26 4.85 -5.69
CA ARG A 66 1.36 5.36 -6.53
C ARG A 66 2.58 4.44 -6.48
N ALA A 67 2.93 3.91 -5.30
CA ALA A 67 4.04 2.97 -5.16
C ALA A 67 3.81 1.69 -5.99
N ILE A 68 2.58 1.13 -5.95
CA ILE A 68 2.20 -0.03 -6.78
C ILE A 68 2.31 0.30 -8.26
N GLN A 69 1.74 1.43 -8.71
CA GLN A 69 1.79 1.86 -10.12
C GLN A 69 3.22 2.04 -10.63
N GLN A 70 4.10 2.65 -9.82
CA GLN A 70 5.51 2.85 -10.16
C GLN A 70 6.26 1.53 -10.25
N ALA A 71 6.01 0.58 -9.33
CA ALA A 71 6.62 -0.74 -9.37
C ALA A 71 6.27 -1.50 -10.67
N HIS A 72 5.00 -1.48 -11.09
CA HIS A 72 4.59 -2.11 -12.34
C HIS A 72 5.15 -1.42 -13.59
N SER A 73 5.23 -0.08 -13.57
CA SER A 73 5.79 0.70 -14.68
C SER A 73 7.30 0.49 -14.85
N THR A 74 8.02 0.33 -13.74
CA THR A 74 9.47 0.07 -13.73
C THR A 74 9.78 -1.30 -14.33
N SER A 75 8.99 -2.32 -13.98
CA SER A 75 9.15 -3.67 -14.54
C SER A 75 8.97 -3.71 -16.06
N ALA A 76 7.99 -2.97 -16.60
CA ALA A 76 7.77 -2.87 -18.05
C ALA A 76 8.94 -2.18 -18.79
N ASN A 77 9.54 -1.15 -18.20
CA ASN A 77 10.68 -0.45 -18.79
C ASN A 77 11.99 -1.26 -18.72
N SER A 78 12.22 -2.03 -17.65
CA SER A 78 13.39 -2.92 -17.56
C SER A 78 13.34 -4.03 -18.62
N LEU A 79 12.18 -4.65 -18.86
CA LEU A 79 12.00 -5.65 -19.92
C LEU A 79 12.28 -5.07 -21.32
N ARG A 80 11.82 -3.85 -21.58
CA ARG A 80 12.03 -3.18 -22.87
C ARG A 80 13.48 -2.75 -23.10
N SER A 81 14.23 -2.47 -22.04
CA SER A 81 15.67 -2.19 -22.09
C SER A 81 16.54 -3.44 -22.26
N GLN A 82 16.04 -4.65 -21.96
CA GLN A 82 16.77 -5.90 -22.19
C GLN A 82 16.62 -6.36 -23.64
N ASN A 83 15.40 -6.30 -24.20
CA ASN A 83 15.14 -6.68 -25.59
C ASN A 83 15.85 -5.79 -26.63
N SER A 84 16.19 -4.54 -26.29
CA SER A 84 16.95 -3.65 -27.19
C SER A 84 18.46 -3.88 -27.16
N LYS A 85 18.99 -4.59 -26.17
CA LYS A 85 20.43 -4.93 -26.08
C LYS A 85 20.75 -6.25 -26.79
N GLU A 86 19.81 -7.18 -26.87
CA GLU A 86 19.98 -8.44 -27.60
C GLU A 86 19.98 -8.25 -29.13
N SER A 87 19.23 -7.27 -29.66
CA SER A 87 19.16 -7.00 -31.11
C SER A 87 20.35 -6.22 -31.70
N HIS A 88 21.34 -5.87 -30.89
CA HIS A 88 22.59 -5.24 -31.34
C HIS A 88 23.80 -6.19 -31.29
N ASN A 89 23.58 -7.48 -30.98
CA ASN A 89 24.63 -8.48 -30.89
C ASN A 89 24.46 -9.62 -31.93
N GLU A 90 23.66 -9.40 -32.97
CA GLU A 90 23.63 -10.18 -34.21
C GLU A 90 24.23 -9.37 -35.37
#